data_AF-A0A7J3TYJ6-F1
#
_entry.id   AF-A0A7J3TYJ6-F1
#
_cell.length_a   1.000
_cell.length_b   1.000
_cell.length_c   1.000
_cell.angle_alpha   90.00
_cell.angle_beta   90.00
_cell.angle_gamma   90.00
#
_symmetry.space_group_name_H-M   'P 1'
#
loop_
_entity.id
_entity.type
_entity.pdbx_description
1 polymer ?
#
loop_
_entity_poly.entity_id
_entity_poly.type
_entity_poly.pdbx_seq_one_letter_code
_entity_poly.pdbx_strand_id
1 'polypeptide(L)' 'MVRVAVLDRDKCKPKDCGLVCIRFCPPVRNELDAIKISENGYPVVNEKLCVGCGLCVRKCPFKALSIV' A
#
# COMPACT_ATOMS: atom_id res chain seq x y z
N MET A 1 19.32 4.83 -3.22
CA MET A 1 18.28 4.35 -4.16
C MET A 1 17.00 4.21 -3.36
N VAL A 2 16.05 5.12 -3.53
CA VAL A 2 14.79 5.11 -2.78
C VAL A 2 13.87 4.13 -3.48
N ARG A 3 13.36 3.14 -2.75
CA ARG A 3 12.41 2.15 -3.27
C ARG A 3 11.04 2.44 -2.69
N VAL A 4 10.01 2.57 -3.52
CA VAL A 4 8.67 2.98 -3.09
C VAL A 4 7.60 2.03 -3.63
N ALA A 5 6.53 1.85 -2.86
CA ALA A 5 5.39 1.07 -3.32
C ALA A 5 4.48 1.92 -4.21
N VAL A 6 4.13 1.39 -5.38
CA VAL A 6 3.20 1.99 -6.33
C VAL A 6 1.96 1.11 -6.46
N LEU A 7 0.78 1.72 -6.46
CA LEU A 7 -0.50 1.04 -6.65
C LEU A 7 -0.92 1.07 -8.12
N ASP A 8 -1.20 -0.10 -8.66
CA ASP A 8 -1.92 -0.34 -9.90
C ASP A 8 -3.44 -0.30 -9.61
N ARG A 9 -4.12 0.73 -10.10
CA ARG A 9 -5.55 0.96 -9.83
C ARG A 9 -6.44 -0.03 -10.57
N ASP A 10 -6.01 -0.51 -11.73
CA ASP A 10 -6.79 -1.45 -12.56
C ASP A 10 -6.93 -2.81 -11.88
N LYS A 11 -5.93 -3.22 -11.09
CA LYS A 11 -5.95 -4.47 -10.32
C LYS A 11 -6.49 -4.31 -8.90
N CYS A 12 -6.53 -3.10 -8.36
CA CYS A 12 -6.87 -2.88 -6.96
C CYS A 12 -8.38 -3.04 -6.71
N LYS A 13 -8.75 -3.98 -5.84
CA LYS A 13 -10.11 -4.13 -5.33
C LYS A 13 -10.15 -3.93 -3.81
N PRO A 14 -10.20 -2.68 -3.32
CA PRO A 14 -10.07 -2.38 -1.90
C PRO A 14 -11.22 -2.96 -1.06
N LYS A 15 -12.42 -3.04 -1.63
CA LYS A 15 -13.61 -3.63 -1.00
C LYS A 15 -13.48 -5.14 -0.75
N ASP A 16 -12.77 -5.86 -1.63
CA ASP A 16 -12.66 -7.32 -1.57
C ASP A 16 -11.44 -7.83 -0.79
N CYS A 17 -10.41 -6.99 -0.57
CA CYS A 17 -9.19 -7.40 0.16
C CYS A 17 -9.12 -6.99 1.63
N GLY A 18 -10.10 -6.24 2.14
CA GLY A 18 -10.11 -5.81 3.55
C GLY A 18 -8.92 -4.92 3.95
N LEU A 19 -8.33 -4.20 2.98
CA LEU A 19 -7.23 -3.24 3.20
C LEU A 19 -5.98 -3.84 3.86
N VAL A 20 -5.64 -5.08 3.51
CA VAL A 20 -4.43 -5.77 4.02
C VAL A 20 -3.13 -5.00 3.77
N CYS A 21 -3.06 -4.20 2.69
CA CYS A 21 -1.90 -3.37 2.40
C CYS A 21 -1.64 -2.33 3.49
N ILE A 22 -2.69 -1.78 4.11
CA ILE A 22 -2.61 -0.82 5.22
C ILE A 22 -2.33 -1.57 6.52
N ARG A 23 -3.10 -2.62 6.82
CA ARG A 23 -2.99 -3.39 8.08
C ARG A 23 -1.60 -4.00 8.32
N PHE A 24 -0.93 -4.46 7.26
CA PHE A 24 0.40 -5.07 7.35
C PHE A 24 1.55 -4.12 7.05
N CYS A 25 1.29 -2.85 6.75
CA CYS A 25 2.33 -1.87 6.49
C CYS A 25 3.07 -1.53 7.80
N PRO A 26 4.38 -1.79 7.92
CA PRO A 26 5.10 -1.52 9.17
C PRO A 26 5.07 -0.04 9.59
N PRO A 27 5.27 0.96 8.69
CA PRO A 27 5.08 2.36 9.05
C PRO A 27 3.68 2.67 9.60
N VAL A 28 2.62 2.11 9.00
CA VAL A 28 1.23 2.33 9.50
C VAL A 28 1.02 1.71 10.87
N ARG A 29 1.62 0.55 11.13
CA ARG A 29 1.61 -0.07 12.46
C ARG A 29 2.40 0.73 13.50
N ASN A 30 3.34 1.55 13.06
CA ASN A 30 4.07 2.52 13.88
C ASN A 30 3.44 3.91 13.82
N GLU A 31 2.12 3.99 13.57
CA GLU A 31 1.34 5.23 13.62
C GLU A 31 1.74 6.28 12.56
N LEU A 32 2.34 5.85 11.44
CA LEU A 32 2.65 6.71 10.30
C LEU A 32 1.70 6.49 9.12
N ASP A 33 1.28 7.57 8.46
CA ASP A 33 0.37 7.50 7.30
C ASP A 33 1.06 7.13 5.98
N ALA A 34 1.85 6.05 5.97
CA ALA A 34 2.52 5.60 4.76
C ALA A 34 1.57 5.05 3.70
N ILE A 35 0.43 4.49 4.10
CA ILE A 35 -0.64 4.06 3.19
C ILE A 35 -1.98 4.44 3.82
N LYS A 36 -2.77 5.25 3.11
CA LYS A 36 -4.10 5.72 3.55
C LYS A 36 -5.15 5.54 2.47
N ILE A 37 -6.43 5.55 2.84
CA ILE A 37 -7.53 5.56 1.87
C ILE A 37 -7.77 7.00 1.41
N SER A 38 -7.77 7.20 0.10
CA SER A 38 -8.17 8.47 -0.51
C SER A 38 -9.69 8.56 -0.65
N GLU A 39 -10.18 9.76 -0.94
CA GLU A 39 -11.61 10.05 -1.15
C GLU A 39 -12.25 9.17 -2.23
N ASN A 40 -11.45 8.75 -3.22
CA ASN A 40 -11.88 7.85 -4.30
C ASN A 40 -12.02 6.38 -3.87
N GLY A 41 -11.78 6.06 -2.60
CA GLY A 41 -11.86 4.70 -2.05
C GLY A 41 -10.65 3.81 -2.33
N TYR A 42 -9.61 4.32 -2.98
CA TYR A 42 -8.37 3.59 -3.28
C TYR A 42 -7.27 3.91 -2.26
N PRO A 43 -6.40 2.94 -1.93
CA PRO A 43 -5.23 3.21 -1.10
C PRO A 43 -4.22 4.08 -1.85
N VAL A 44 -3.62 5.04 -1.17
CA VAL A 44 -2.55 5.89 -1.68
C VAL A 44 -1.33 5.75 -0.79
N VAL A 45 -0.18 5.53 -1.42
CA VAL A 45 1.11 5.40 -0.76
C VAL A 45 1.76 6.77 -0.66
N ASN A 46 2.22 7.12 0.54
CA ASN A 46 3.03 8.32 0.76
C ASN A 46 4.50 7.98 0.56
N GLU A 47 5.10 8.51 -0.51
CA GLU A 47 6.46 8.22 -0.93
C GLU A 47 7.51 8.64 0.12
N LYS A 48 7.21 9.64 0.95
CA LYS A 48 8.13 10.12 2.01
C LYS A 48 8.18 9.19 3.21
N LEU A 49 7.10 8.46 3.47
CA LEU A 49 6.97 7.56 4.63
C LEU A 49 7.14 6.09 4.25
N CYS A 50 7.05 5.77 2.96
CA CYS A 50 7.24 4.43 2.46
C CYS A 50 8.73 4.06 2.50
N VAL A 51 9.05 2.99 3.23
CA VAL A 51 10.42 2.48 3.37
C VAL A 51 10.78 1.40 2.34
N GLY A 52 9.90 1.11 1.37
CA GLY A 52 10.17 0.12 0.32
C GLY A 52 10.23 -1.33 0.78
N CYS A 53 9.66 -1.68 1.94
CA CYS A 53 9.77 -3.03 2.52
C CYS A 53 9.11 -4.16 1.70
N GLY A 54 8.15 -3.84 0.81
CA GLY A 54 7.50 -4.84 -0.06
C GLY A 54 6.44 -5.74 0.61
N LEU A 55 6.13 -5.56 1.90
CA LEU A 55 5.10 -6.34 2.60
C LEU A 55 3.71 -6.18 1.97
N CYS A 56 3.35 -4.96 1.58
CA CYS A 56 2.09 -4.66 0.92
C CYS A 56 1.96 -5.39 -0.44
N VAL A 57 3.06 -5.52 -1.19
CA VAL A 57 3.12 -6.28 -2.45
C VAL A 57 2.88 -7.77 -2.21
N ARG A 58 3.59 -8.35 -1.23
CA ARG A 58 3.49 -9.78 -0.91
C ARG A 58 2.12 -10.18 -0.35
N LYS A 59 1.48 -9.30 0.41
CA LYS A 59 0.18 -9.57 1.06
C LYS A 59 -1.02 -9.20 0.19
N CYS A 60 -0.84 -8.43 -0.88
CA CYS A 60 -1.95 -8.07 -1.76
C CYS A 60 -2.43 -9.30 -2.55
N PRO A 61 -3.67 -9.79 -2.35
CA PRO A 61 -4.18 -10.96 -3.06
C PRO A 61 -4.32 -10.71 -4.56
N PHE A 62 -4.55 -9.45 -4.95
CA PHE A 62 -4.70 -9.04 -6.35
C PHE A 62 -3.38 -8.65 -7.03
N LYS A 63 -2.25 -8.72 -6.30
CA LYS A 63 -0.94 -8.27 -6.79
C LYS A 63 -0.98 -6.87 -7.44
N ALA A 64 -1.77 -5.98 -6.84
CA ALA A 64 -2.02 -4.63 -7.35
C ALA A 64 -0.93 -3.63 -6.91
N LEU A 65 0.08 -4.05 -6.15
CA LEU A 65 1.16 -3.19 -5.69
C LEU A 65 2.49 -3.70 -6.26
N SER A 66 3.40 -2.78 -6.57
CA SER A 66 4.78 -3.09 -7.00
C SER A 66 5.77 -2.18 -6.29
N ILE A 67 7.02 -2.62 -6.14
CA ILE A 67 8.13 -1.76 -5.67
C ILE A 67 8.89 -1.24 -6.89
N VAL A 68 9.09 0.06 -6.97
CA VAL A 68 9.95 0.75 -7.94
C VAL A 68 11.13 1.40 -7.26
#